data_AF-A0A3B9XJV9-F1
#
_entry.id   AF-A0A3B9XJV9-F1
#
_cell.length_a   1.000
_cell.length_b   1.000
_cell.length_c   1.000
_cell.angle_alpha   90.00
_cell.angle_beta   90.00
_cell.angle_gamma   90.00
#
_symmetry.space_group_name_H-M   'P 1'
#
loop_
_entity.id
_entity.type
_entity.pdbx_description
1 polymer ?
#
loop_
_entity_poly.entity_id
_entity_poly.type
_entity_poly.pdbx_seq_one_letter_code
_entity_poly.pdbx_strand_id
1 'polypeptide(L)'
;MEDNLYPITEPFHSGHLQVSDLHQIYFEEVGKSDGVPVVFLHGGPGGGISPSHRQYFDPHFYRTVLFDQRGCGKSLPFAELRENTTWDLVEDIEKLRKHLGIEQWIVFG
;
A
#
# COMPACT_ATOMS: atom_id res chain seq x y z
N MET A 1 1.58 28.95 0.67
CA MET A 1 0.59 28.06 1.30
C MET A 1 1.39 27.14 2.19
N GLU A 2 1.11 27.10 3.48
CA GLU A 2 1.73 26.11 4.36
C GLU A 2 1.37 24.72 3.85
N ASP A 3 2.38 23.88 3.67
CA ASP A 3 2.20 22.48 3.32
C ASP A 3 1.53 21.80 4.53
N ASN A 4 0.23 21.50 4.42
CA ASN A 4 -0.56 20.83 5.45
C ASN A 4 -0.24 19.32 5.56
N LEU A 5 0.92 18.89 5.06
CA LEU A 5 1.36 17.50 4.97
C LEU A 5 2.51 17.25 5.96
N TYR A 6 2.58 16.03 6.50
CA TYR A 6 3.69 15.63 7.37
C TYR A 6 5.01 15.51 6.58
N PRO A 7 6.18 15.57 7.22
CA PRO A 7 7.45 15.32 6.55
C PRO A 7 7.49 13.92 5.90
N ILE A 8 8.16 13.79 4.75
CA ILE A 8 8.39 12.48 4.13
C ILE A 8 9.18 11.61 5.09
N THR A 9 8.64 10.42 5.36
CA THR A 9 9.28 9.37 6.16
C THR A 9 9.61 8.20 5.25
N GLU A 10 10.82 7.63 5.36
CA GLU A 10 11.18 6.43 4.61
C GLU A 10 10.51 5.19 5.20
N PRO A 11 10.20 4.17 4.37
CA PRO A 11 9.59 2.94 4.86
C PRO A 11 10.57 2.19 5.76
N PHE A 12 10.08 1.73 6.91
CA PHE A 12 10.86 0.86 7.80
C PHE A 12 10.80 -0.60 7.36
N HIS A 13 9.81 -0.96 6.54
CA HIS A 13 9.65 -2.28 5.94
C HIS A 13 9.04 -2.13 4.55
N SER A 14 9.53 -2.89 3.56
CA SER A 14 8.96 -2.94 2.23
C SER A 14 9.32 -4.25 1.55
N GLY A 15 8.51 -4.70 0.60
CA GLY A 15 8.79 -5.94 -0.11
C GLY A 15 7.75 -6.24 -1.18
N HIS A 16 7.86 -7.44 -1.75
CA HIS A 16 6.90 -7.99 -2.71
C HIS A 16 6.14 -9.15 -2.07
N LEU A 17 4.83 -9.16 -2.21
CA LEU A 17 3.95 -10.24 -1.76
C LEU A 17 3.37 -10.98 -2.97
N GLN A 18 3.65 -12.28 -3.07
CA GLN A 18 3.00 -13.16 -4.06
C GLN A 18 1.51 -13.31 -3.71
N VAL A 19 0.63 -12.85 -4.61
CA VAL A 19 -0.83 -12.85 -4.39
C VAL A 19 -1.58 -13.80 -5.32
N SER A 20 -0.99 -14.20 -6.44
CA SER A 20 -1.45 -15.30 -7.29
C SER A 20 -0.25 -16.05 -7.86
N ASP A 21 -0.42 -17.05 -8.72
CA ASP A 21 0.72 -17.66 -9.42
C ASP A 21 1.42 -16.68 -10.38
N LEU A 22 0.70 -15.62 -10.81
CA LEU A 22 1.18 -14.61 -11.75
C LEU A 22 1.68 -13.34 -11.07
N HIS A 23 0.98 -12.85 -10.04
CA HIS A 23 1.17 -11.49 -9.53
C HIS A 23 1.94 -11.43 -8.20
N GLN A 24 2.87 -10.47 -8.15
CA GLN A 24 3.49 -9.99 -6.91
C GLN A 24 3.20 -8.50 -6.73
N ILE A 25 2.55 -8.13 -5.63
CA ILE A 25 2.31 -6.73 -5.30
C ILE A 25 3.46 -6.17 -4.46
N TYR A 26 3.89 -4.95 -4.76
CA TYR A 26 4.85 -4.23 -3.91
C TYR A 26 4.12 -3.51 -2.77
N PHE A 27 4.68 -3.53 -1.57
CA PHE A 27 4.18 -2.79 -0.42
C PHE A 27 5.28 -2.08 0.38
N GLU A 28 4.89 -1.07 1.13
CA GLU A 28 5.70 -0.29 2.07
C GLU A 28 4.94 -0.09 3.39
N GLU A 29 5.67 -0.12 4.50
CA GLU A 29 5.18 0.27 5.82
C GLU A 29 5.97 1.48 6.32
N VAL A 30 5.25 2.54 6.69
CA VAL A 30 5.80 3.85 7.04
C VAL A 30 5.20 4.34 8.35
N GLY A 31 5.97 5.14 9.11
CA GLY A 31 5.55 5.72 10.37
C GLY A 31 5.90 4.84 11.56
N LYS A 32 4.99 4.73 12.52
CA LYS A 32 5.20 4.03 13.78
C LYS A 32 4.84 2.55 13.63
N SER A 33 5.79 1.64 13.83
CA SER A 33 5.61 0.19 13.61
C SER A 33 4.55 -0.46 14.51
N ASP A 34 4.30 0.09 15.70
CA ASP A 34 3.24 -0.28 16.65
C ASP A 34 2.08 0.76 16.67
N GLY A 35 1.98 1.59 15.63
CA GLY A 35 0.94 2.61 15.49
C GLY A 35 -0.42 2.07 15.05
N VAL A 36 -1.41 2.96 14.97
CA VAL A 36 -2.74 2.62 14.44
C VAL A 36 -2.62 2.26 12.96
N PRO A 37 -3.05 1.07 12.52
CA PRO A 37 -2.88 0.64 11.14
C PRO A 37 -3.86 1.34 10.20
N VAL A 38 -3.33 1.84 9.08
CA VAL A 38 -4.10 2.41 7.97
C VAL A 38 -3.57 1.88 6.65
N VAL A 39 -4.46 1.51 5.73
CA VAL A 39 -4.10 1.15 4.35
C VAL A 39 -4.45 2.28 3.41
N PHE A 40 -3.50 2.66 2.57
CA PHE A 40 -3.66 3.62 1.50
C PHE A 40 -3.92 2.91 0.17
N LEU A 41 -5.02 3.25 -0.50
CA LEU A 41 -5.40 2.77 -1.82
C LEU A 41 -5.18 3.90 -2.83
N HIS A 42 -4.20 3.75 -3.73
CA HIS A 42 -4.02 4.75 -4.79
C HIS A 42 -5.14 4.70 -5.83
N GLY A 43 -5.35 5.82 -6.52
CA GLY A 43 -6.32 5.95 -7.61
C GLY A 43 -5.79 5.50 -8.98
N GLY A 44 -6.55 5.85 -10.03
CA GLY A 44 -6.28 5.51 -11.43
C GLY A 44 -7.52 4.84 -12.07
N PRO A 45 -7.62 3.50 -12.10
CA PRO A 45 -6.68 2.49 -11.54
C PRO A 45 -5.33 2.45 -12.28
N GLY A 46 -4.34 1.79 -11.68
CA GLY A 46 -3.00 1.63 -12.27
C GLY A 46 -2.03 2.80 -12.09
N GLY A 47 -2.31 3.74 -11.18
CA GLY A 47 -1.44 4.91 -10.92
C GLY A 47 -0.17 4.59 -10.13
N GLY A 48 -0.26 3.68 -9.17
CA GLY A 48 0.81 3.36 -8.22
C GLY A 48 0.98 4.40 -7.10
N ILE A 49 1.82 4.06 -6.13
CA ILE A 49 2.16 4.92 -5.00
C ILE A 49 3.33 5.85 -5.32
N SER A 50 3.39 6.99 -4.63
CA SER A 50 4.50 7.94 -4.71
C SER A 50 4.97 8.31 -3.29
N PRO A 51 6.22 8.79 -3.11
CA PRO A 51 6.72 9.18 -1.80
C PRO A 51 5.86 10.23 -1.07
N SER A 52 5.15 11.10 -1.80
CA SER A 52 4.27 12.11 -1.18
C SER A 52 3.05 11.50 -0.51
N HIS A 53 2.60 10.30 -0.92
CA HIS A 53 1.48 9.62 -0.25
C HIS A 53 1.82 9.23 1.20
N ARG A 54 3.11 9.15 1.55
CA ARG A 54 3.57 8.87 2.92
C ARG A 54 3.30 10.03 3.89
N GLN A 55 2.92 11.19 3.37
CA GLN A 55 2.79 12.44 4.14
C GLN A 55 1.36 12.70 4.66
N TYR A 56 0.39 11.84 4.33
CA TYR A 56 -1.02 12.05 4.73
C TYR A 56 -1.32 11.72 6.20
N PHE A 57 -0.46 10.95 6.86
CA PHE A 57 -0.71 10.44 8.20
C PHE A 57 0.44 10.82 9.15
N ASP A 58 0.11 11.12 10.40
CA ASP A 58 1.12 11.41 11.43
C ASP A 58 2.06 10.19 11.63
N PRO A 59 3.36 10.32 11.31
CA PRO A 59 4.30 9.20 11.39
C PRO A 59 4.57 8.74 12.83
N HIS A 60 4.16 9.51 13.85
CA HIS A 60 4.32 9.12 15.26
C HIS A 60 3.08 8.41 15.83
N PHE A 61 1.96 8.40 15.11
CA PHE A 61 0.71 7.80 15.55
C PHE A 61 0.29 6.60 14.69
N TYR A 62 0.45 6.70 13.37
CA TYR A 62 -0.02 5.68 12.43
C TYR A 62 1.09 4.73 11.96
N ARG A 63 0.70 3.47 11.75
CA ARG A 63 1.40 2.49 10.91
C ARG A 63 0.73 2.50 9.54
N THR A 64 1.33 3.20 8.58
CA THR A 64 0.74 3.36 7.25
C THR A 64 1.24 2.26 6.32
N VAL A 65 0.33 1.49 5.74
CA VAL A 65 0.60 0.50 4.70
C VAL A 65 0.23 1.11 3.35
N LEU A 66 1.22 1.22 2.46
CA LEU A 66 1.02 1.62 1.07
C LEU A 66 1.35 0.43 0.18
N PHE A 67 0.64 0.23 -0.92
CA PHE A 67 0.98 -0.81 -1.89
C PHE A 67 0.61 -0.39 -3.31
N ASP A 68 1.34 -0.95 -4.27
CA ASP A 68 1.02 -0.83 -5.69
C ASP A 68 0.04 -1.95 -6.08
N GLN A 69 -1.10 -1.59 -6.65
CA GLN A 69 -2.05 -2.57 -7.21
C GLN A 69 -1.42 -3.38 -8.35
N ARG A 70 -2.07 -4.47 -8.76
CA ARG A 70 -1.58 -5.35 -9.83
C ARG A 70 -1.28 -4.55 -11.10
N GLY A 71 -0.15 -4.84 -11.73
CA GLY A 71 0.23 -4.27 -13.02
C GLY A 71 0.72 -2.82 -13.00
N CYS A 72 0.88 -2.16 -11.85
CA CYS A 72 1.39 -0.78 -11.80
C CYS A 72 2.52 -0.57 -10.78
N GLY A 73 3.15 0.60 -10.85
CA GLY A 73 4.26 0.97 -9.97
C GLY A 73 5.39 -0.06 -9.98
N LYS A 74 5.74 -0.57 -8.81
CA LYS A 74 6.76 -1.60 -8.60
C LYS A 74 6.18 -3.02 -8.56
N SER A 75 4.86 -3.19 -8.68
CA SER A 75 4.22 -4.50 -8.73
C SER A 75 4.53 -5.22 -10.04
N LEU A 76 4.60 -6.54 -9.97
CA LEU A 76 5.05 -7.40 -11.06
C LEU A 76 3.96 -8.41 -11.45
N PRO A 77 3.80 -8.72 -12.75
CA PRO A 77 4.45 -8.08 -13.89
C PRO A 77 3.83 -6.71 -14.22
N PHE A 78 4.66 -5.77 -14.66
CA PHE A 78 4.21 -4.42 -15.04
C PHE A 78 3.26 -4.47 -16.26
N ALA A 79 2.21 -3.66 -16.22
CA ALA A 79 1.15 -3.54 -17.24
C ALA A 79 0.37 -4.85 -17.53
N GLU A 80 0.39 -5.82 -16.63
CA GLU A 80 -0.36 -7.07 -16.78
C GLU A 80 -1.85 -6.89 -16.44
N LEU A 81 -2.71 -7.42 -17.32
CA LEU A 81 -4.17 -7.27 -17.23
C LEU A 81 -4.87 -8.58 -16.86
N ARG A 82 -4.22 -9.73 -17.04
CA ARG A 82 -4.77 -11.01 -16.58
C ARG A 82 -4.84 -11.00 -15.06
N GLU A 83 -5.94 -11.51 -14.51
CA GLU A 83 -6.18 -11.51 -13.06
C GLU A 83 -6.07 -10.09 -12.45
N ASN A 84 -6.51 -9.05 -13.17
CA ASN A 84 -6.48 -7.66 -12.71
C ASN A 84 -7.89 -7.07 -12.69
N THR A 85 -8.74 -7.64 -11.84
CA THR A 85 -10.13 -7.20 -11.65
C THR A 85 -10.32 -6.56 -10.28
N THR A 86 -11.42 -5.83 -10.09
CA THR A 86 -11.76 -5.26 -8.77
C THR A 86 -11.75 -6.31 -7.66
N TRP A 87 -12.24 -7.52 -7.92
CA TRP A 87 -12.30 -8.57 -6.91
C TRP A 87 -10.94 -9.19 -6.62
N ASP A 88 -10.06 -9.29 -7.62
CA ASP A 88 -8.66 -9.65 -7.41
C ASP A 88 -7.97 -8.67 -6.46
N LEU A 89 -8.20 -7.36 -6.65
CA LEU A 89 -7.61 -6.32 -5.80
C LEU A 89 -8.17 -6.36 -4.37
N VAL A 90 -9.46 -6.66 -4.19
CA VAL A 90 -10.06 -6.86 -2.86
C VAL A 90 -9.41 -8.06 -2.14
N GLU A 91 -9.16 -9.16 -2.85
CA GLU A 91 -8.46 -10.32 -2.27
C GLU A 91 -7.02 -9.99 -1.88
N ASP A 92 -6.33 -9.19 -2.68
CA ASP A 92 -4.95 -8.78 -2.42
C ASP A 92 -4.84 -7.93 -1.16
N ILE A 93 -5.79 -7.03 -0.94
CA ILE A 93 -5.90 -6.23 0.28
C ILE A 93 -5.98 -7.14 1.51
N GLU A 94 -6.79 -8.21 1.44
CA GLU A 94 -6.90 -9.19 2.54
C GLU A 94 -5.64 -10.06 2.70
N LYS A 95 -4.99 -10.46 1.59
CA LYS A 95 -3.70 -11.18 1.64
C LYS A 95 -2.62 -10.33 2.30
N LEU A 96 -2.54 -9.05 1.94
CA LEU A 96 -1.59 -8.10 2.53
C LEU A 96 -1.88 -7.88 4.02
N ARG A 97 -3.15 -7.66 4.38
CA ARG A 97 -3.56 -7.49 5.78
C ARG A 97 -3.11 -8.67 6.66
N LYS A 98 -3.36 -9.90 6.19
CA LYS A 98 -2.95 -11.14 6.88
C LYS A 98 -1.44 -11.30 6.92
N HIS A 99 -0.75 -11.04 5.80
CA HIS A 99 0.71 -11.12 5.71
C HIS A 99 1.39 -10.20 6.74
N LEU A 100 0.86 -9.00 6.95
CA LEU A 100 1.38 -8.01 7.91
C LEU A 100 0.91 -8.22 9.35
N GLY A 101 0.08 -9.24 9.61
CA GLY A 101 -0.44 -9.55 10.94
C GLY A 101 -1.40 -8.50 11.51
N ILE A 102 -2.10 -7.77 10.65
CA ILE A 102 -3.02 -6.69 11.05
C ILE A 102 -4.44 -7.25 11.19
N GLU A 103 -5.08 -7.09 12.35
CA GLU A 103 -6.45 -7.60 12.55
C GLU A 103 -7.50 -6.71 11.85
N GLN A 104 -7.39 -5.40 12.04
CA GLN A 104 -8.26 -4.38 11.46
C GLN A 104 -7.43 -3.13 11.14
N TRP A 105 -7.86 -2.35 10.16
CA TRP A 105 -7.23 -1.09 9.80
C TRP A 105 -8.24 -0.07 9.29
N ILE A 106 -7.84 1.18 9.25
CA ILE A 106 -8.55 2.25 8.55
C ILE A 106 -8.26 2.10 7.05
N VAL A 107 -9.25 2.32 6.19
CA VAL A 107 -9.07 2.33 4.74
C VAL A 107 -9.14 3.78 4.24
N PHE A 108 -8.15 4.20 3.47
CA PHE A 108 -8.08 5.51 2.83
C PHE A 108 -7.86 5.34 1.32
N GLY A 109 -8.67 5.95 0.46
CA GLY A 109 -8.59 5.84 -1.00
C GLY A 109 -9.52 6.77 -1.73
#